data_AF-A0AAV2YVT0-F1
#
_entry.id   AF-A0AAV2YVT0-F1
#
_cell.length_a   1.000
_cell.length_b   1.000
_cell.length_c   1.000
_cell.angle_alpha   90.00
_cell.angle_beta   90.00
_cell.angle_gamma   90.00
#
_symmetry.space_group_name_H-M   'P 1'
#
loop_
_entity.id
_entity.type
_entity.pdbx_description
1 polymer ?
#
loop_
_entity_poly.entity_id
_entity_poly.type
_entity_poly.pdbx_seq_one_letter_code
_entity_poly.pdbx_strand_id
1 'polypeptide(L)'
;MGLYETHARIALESGDINEFNRVQAKKALRAQEDIKHALAVREAVAMNNYHRFFMLYASAPNMAGYLMDPLVPSIRLKALRAICKAYRPQIPIDFVRQELHLKGEEGEKFINECGIVFVGGPKGERKMIDAEASDLVVSCSSE
;
A
#
# COMPACT_ATOMS: atom_id res chain seq x y z
N MET A 1 -14.71 -5.46 -26.85
CA MET A 1 -15.95 -5.78 -26.11
C MET A 1 -15.58 -6.16 -24.69
N GLY A 2 -16.24 -5.56 -23.69
CA GLY A 2 -15.97 -5.87 -22.28
C GLY A 2 -16.54 -7.23 -21.87
N LEU A 3 -15.94 -7.88 -20.87
CA LEU A 3 -16.44 -9.16 -20.32
C LEU A 3 -17.93 -9.06 -19.94
N TYR A 4 -18.33 -8.00 -19.21
CA TYR A 4 -19.71 -7.75 -18.80
C TYR A 4 -20.68 -7.53 -19.97
N GLU A 5 -20.23 -6.84 -21.02
CA GLU A 5 -21.02 -6.59 -22.22
C GLU A 5 -21.28 -7.89 -23.00
N THR A 6 -20.24 -8.73 -23.11
CA THR A 6 -20.34 -10.02 -23.78
C THR A 6 -21.26 -10.97 -23.01
N HIS A 7 -21.14 -11.02 -21.69
CA HIS A 7 -22.01 -11.85 -20.83
C HIS A 7 -23.46 -11.36 -20.83
N ALA A 8 -23.68 -10.04 -20.80
CA ALA A 8 -25.03 -9.46 -20.88
C ALA A 8 -25.70 -9.73 -22.23
N ARG A 9 -24.94 -9.71 -23.34
CA ARG A 9 -25.46 -10.04 -24.67
C ARG A 9 -25.86 -11.51 -24.76
N ILE A 10 -25.00 -12.42 -24.29
CA ILE A 10 -25.30 -13.86 -24.26
C ILE A 10 -26.55 -14.14 -23.43
N ALA A 11 -26.73 -13.47 -22.28
CA ALA A 11 -27.93 -13.61 -21.44
C ALA A 11 -29.21 -13.12 -22.13
N LEU A 12 -29.13 -12.06 -22.93
CA LEU A 12 -30.25 -11.57 -23.76
C LEU A 12 -30.56 -12.53 -24.91
N GLU A 13 -29.54 -13.10 -25.56
CA GLU A 13 -29.67 -14.11 -26.62
C GLU A 13 -30.28 -15.42 -26.09
N SER A 14 -29.97 -15.80 -24.84
CA SER A 14 -30.53 -16.99 -24.18
C SER A 14 -31.89 -16.76 -23.51
N GLY A 15 -32.40 -15.52 -23.49
CA GLY A 15 -33.65 -15.16 -22.81
C GLY A 15 -33.60 -15.24 -21.29
N ASP A 16 -32.40 -15.34 -20.68
CA ASP A 16 -32.24 -15.42 -19.23
C ASP A 16 -32.16 -14.02 -18.60
N ILE A 17 -33.33 -13.44 -18.36
CA ILE A 17 -33.49 -12.11 -17.78
C ILE A 17 -32.88 -12.04 -16.36
N ASN A 18 -32.89 -13.15 -15.62
CA ASN A 18 -32.32 -13.19 -14.26
C ASN A 18 -30.80 -13.02 -14.31
N GLU A 19 -30.12 -13.71 -15.23
CA GLU A 19 -28.68 -13.58 -15.40
C GLU A 19 -28.29 -12.17 -15.91
N PHE A 20 -29.08 -11.59 -16.82
CA PHE A 20 -28.88 -10.19 -17.24
C PHE A 20 -28.95 -9.22 -16.05
N ASN A 21 -29.99 -9.32 -15.21
CA ASN A 21 -30.15 -8.48 -14.03
C ASN A 21 -28.98 -8.64 -13.04
N ARG A 22 -28.46 -9.86 -12.87
CA ARG A 22 -27.27 -10.12 -12.02
C ARG A 22 -26.01 -9.46 -12.57
N VAL A 23 -25.78 -9.56 -13.88
CA VAL A 23 -24.61 -8.95 -14.55
C VAL A 23 -24.67 -7.43 -14.45
N GLN A 24 -25.85 -6.84 -14.64
CA GLN A 24 -26.05 -5.39 -14.53
C GLN A 24 -25.89 -4.88 -13.09
N ALA A 25 -26.45 -5.59 -12.11
CA ALA A 25 -26.26 -5.26 -10.69
C ALA A 25 -24.78 -5.31 -10.28
N LYS A 26 -24.02 -6.33 -10.73
CA LYS A 26 -22.57 -6.41 -10.50
C LYS A 26 -21.81 -5.25 -11.14
N LYS A 27 -22.19 -4.83 -12.35
CA LYS A 27 -21.58 -3.70 -13.04
C LYS A 27 -21.85 -2.39 -12.30
N ALA A 28 -23.09 -2.17 -11.87
CA ALA A 28 -23.48 -0.98 -11.09
C ALA A 28 -22.76 -0.92 -9.74
N LEU A 29 -22.67 -2.06 -9.04
CA LEU A 29 -21.94 -2.16 -7.77
C LEU A 29 -20.46 -1.78 -7.95
N ARG A 30 -19.79 -2.29 -8.99
CA ARG A 30 -18.39 -1.92 -9.30
C ARG A 30 -18.19 -0.47 -9.73
N ALA A 31 -19.26 0.24 -10.08
CA ALA A 31 -19.18 1.66 -10.44
C ALA A 31 -19.12 2.58 -9.21
N GLN A 32 -19.48 2.09 -8.02
CA GLN A 32 -19.41 2.85 -6.78
C GLN A 32 -17.97 3.23 -6.43
N GLU A 33 -17.78 4.46 -5.94
CA GLU A 33 -16.45 5.00 -5.63
C GLU A 33 -15.74 4.20 -4.53
N ASP A 34 -16.47 3.72 -3.52
CA ASP A 34 -15.91 2.88 -2.46
C ASP A 34 -15.29 1.59 -3.01
N ILE A 35 -15.97 0.94 -3.96
CA ILE A 35 -15.50 -0.31 -4.56
C ILE A 35 -14.34 -0.05 -5.52
N LYS A 36 -14.37 1.06 -6.26
CA LYS A 36 -13.23 1.48 -7.08
C LYS A 36 -12.00 1.72 -6.21
N HIS A 37 -12.17 2.40 -5.08
CA HIS A 37 -11.09 2.63 -4.12
C HIS A 37 -10.54 1.31 -3.58
N ALA A 38 -11.41 0.41 -3.10
CA ALA A 38 -10.97 -0.88 -2.56
C ALA A 38 -10.23 -1.74 -3.59
N LEU A 39 -10.68 -1.72 -4.85
CA LEU A 39 -10.00 -2.39 -5.96
C LEU A 39 -8.62 -1.78 -6.24
N ALA A 40 -8.51 -0.45 -6.23
CA ALA A 40 -7.24 0.25 -6.43
C ALA A 40 -6.24 -0.02 -5.29
N VAL A 41 -6.71 -0.09 -4.04
CA VAL A 41 -5.89 -0.46 -2.88
C VAL A 41 -5.36 -1.89 -3.05
N ARG A 42 -6.24 -2.83 -3.39
CA ARG A 42 -5.85 -4.23 -3.63
C ARG A 42 -4.82 -4.35 -4.75
N GLU A 43 -5.00 -3.61 -5.84
CA GLU A 43 -4.06 -3.57 -6.95
C GLU A 43 -2.69 -3.02 -6.52
N ALA A 44 -2.68 -1.90 -5.78
CA ALA A 44 -1.45 -1.31 -5.26
C ALA A 44 -0.67 -2.31 -4.36
N VAL A 45 -1.38 -3.03 -3.49
CA VAL A 45 -0.78 -4.08 -2.64
C VAL A 45 -0.24 -5.23 -3.48
N ALA A 46 -1.01 -5.72 -4.47
CA ALA A 46 -0.60 -6.83 -5.33
C ALA A 46 0.64 -6.48 -6.18
N MET A 47 0.73 -5.24 -6.66
CA MET A 47 1.87 -4.75 -7.44
C MET A 47 3.06 -4.32 -6.56
N ASN A 48 2.96 -4.41 -5.23
CA ASN A 48 3.93 -3.82 -4.29
C ASN A 48 4.20 -2.32 -4.56
N ASN A 49 3.20 -1.59 -5.07
CA ASN A 49 3.29 -0.15 -5.30
C ASN A 49 2.95 0.59 -4.00
N TYR A 50 3.96 0.72 -3.14
CA TYR A 50 3.82 1.30 -1.81
C TYR A 50 3.45 2.78 -1.83
N HIS A 51 4.03 3.55 -2.76
CA HIS A 51 3.69 4.96 -2.97
C HIS A 51 2.17 5.13 -3.20
N ARG A 52 1.63 4.38 -4.17
CA ARG A 52 0.21 4.43 -4.51
C ARG A 52 -0.66 3.96 -3.35
N PHE A 53 -0.23 2.93 -2.60
CA PHE A 53 -0.95 2.47 -1.42
C PHE A 53 -1.10 3.60 -0.38
N PHE A 54 -0.02 4.32 -0.04
CA PHE A 54 -0.09 5.39 0.95
C PHE A 54 -0.84 6.63 0.43
N MET A 55 -0.79 6.93 -0.87
CA MET A 55 -1.65 7.94 -1.46
C MET A 55 -3.14 7.59 -1.31
N LEU A 56 -3.50 6.33 -1.56
CA LEU A 56 -4.86 5.84 -1.37
C LEU A 56 -5.25 5.85 0.11
N TYR A 57 -4.34 5.48 1.00
CA TYR A 57 -4.55 5.56 2.46
C TYR A 57 -4.86 7.00 2.92
N ALA A 58 -4.11 7.99 2.43
CA ALA A 58 -4.32 9.40 2.78
C ALA A 58 -5.62 9.99 2.18
N SER A 59 -6.10 9.42 1.07
CA SER A 59 -7.32 9.85 0.37
C SER A 59 -8.50 8.90 0.61
N ALA A 60 -8.44 8.10 1.68
CA ALA A 60 -9.44 7.07 1.97
C ALA A 60 -10.85 7.70 2.15
N PRO A 61 -11.86 7.30 1.35
CA PRO A 61 -13.22 7.76 1.54
C PRO A 61 -13.85 7.11 2.79
N ASN A 62 -14.71 7.85 3.48
CA ASN A 62 -15.46 7.36 4.63
C ASN A 62 -14.54 6.79 5.74
N MET A 63 -14.84 5.57 6.20
CA MET A 63 -14.11 4.82 7.22
C MET A 63 -13.15 3.77 6.60
N ALA A 64 -12.83 3.87 5.31
CA ALA A 64 -11.98 2.87 4.62
C ALA A 64 -10.56 2.78 5.21
N GLY A 65 -10.07 3.83 5.88
CA GLY A 65 -8.79 3.83 6.60
C GLY A 65 -8.69 2.70 7.64
N TYR A 66 -9.76 2.45 8.40
CA TYR A 66 -9.77 1.41 9.43
C TYR A 66 -9.56 0.00 8.91
N LEU A 67 -9.91 -0.27 7.64
CA LEU A 67 -9.63 -1.56 7.01
C LEU A 67 -8.15 -1.70 6.60
N MET A 68 -7.47 -0.57 6.36
CA MET A 68 -6.07 -0.53 5.95
C MET A 68 -5.11 -0.42 7.13
N ASP A 69 -5.54 0.15 8.26
CA ASP A 69 -4.70 0.38 9.45
C ASP A 69 -3.92 -0.87 9.90
N PRO A 70 -4.51 -2.08 9.98
CA PRO A 70 -3.76 -3.27 10.39
C PRO A 70 -2.67 -3.69 9.38
N LEU A 71 -2.81 -3.27 8.11
CA LEU A 71 -1.87 -3.61 7.04
C LEU A 71 -0.69 -2.63 6.99
N VAL A 72 -0.87 -1.40 7.47
CA VAL A 72 0.12 -0.32 7.38
C VAL A 72 1.50 -0.74 7.94
N PRO A 73 1.63 -1.31 9.16
CA PRO A 73 2.93 -1.71 9.68
C PRO A 73 3.64 -2.76 8.81
N SER A 74 2.87 -3.76 8.35
CA SER A 74 3.39 -4.82 7.48
C SER A 74 3.83 -4.30 6.12
N ILE A 75 3.08 -3.35 5.55
CA ILE A 75 3.39 -2.73 4.26
C ILE A 75 4.62 -1.83 4.39
N ARG A 76 4.70 -0.99 5.43
CA ARG A 76 5.88 -0.14 5.70
C ARG A 76 7.15 -0.98 5.81
N LEU A 77 7.11 -2.10 6.53
CA LEU A 77 8.27 -2.98 6.66
C LEU A 77 8.68 -3.65 5.34
N LYS A 78 7.71 -4.15 4.56
CA LYS A 78 7.97 -4.71 3.22
C LYS A 78 8.58 -3.68 2.29
N ALA A 79 8.04 -2.47 2.30
CA ALA A 79 8.51 -1.35 1.50
C ALA A 79 9.93 -0.93 1.89
N LEU A 80 10.20 -0.79 3.19
CA LEU A 80 11.54 -0.47 3.70
C LEU A 80 12.56 -1.51 3.26
N ARG A 81 12.25 -2.81 3.38
CA ARG A 81 13.13 -3.89 2.90
C ARG A 81 13.37 -3.83 1.40
N ALA A 82 12.35 -3.53 0.61
CA ALA A 82 12.49 -3.39 -0.84
C ALA A 82 13.40 -2.20 -1.19
N ILE A 83 13.20 -1.04 -0.55
CA ILE A 83 14.00 0.16 -0.72
C ILE A 83 15.46 -0.10 -0.34
N CYS A 84 15.71 -0.67 0.85
CA CYS A 84 17.06 -1.03 1.30
C CYS A 84 17.77 -1.98 0.32
N LYS A 85 17.05 -2.94 -0.25
CA LYS A 85 17.64 -3.85 -1.25
C LYS A 85 17.96 -3.15 -2.58
N ALA A 86 17.14 -2.20 -3.00
CA ALA A 86 17.27 -1.54 -4.30
C ALA A 86 18.37 -0.47 -4.33
N TYR A 87 18.56 0.28 -3.24
CA TYR A 87 19.45 1.46 -3.22
C TYR A 87 20.75 1.23 -2.41
N ARG A 88 21.28 0.01 -2.38
CA ARG A 88 22.57 -0.28 -1.70
C ARG A 88 23.72 0.54 -2.31
N PRO A 89 24.72 1.00 -1.53
CA PRO A 89 24.92 0.71 -0.10
C PRO A 89 24.22 1.69 0.87
N GLN A 90 23.85 2.90 0.43
CA GLN A 90 23.36 3.95 1.32
C GLN A 90 22.13 4.67 0.78
N ILE A 91 21.22 5.05 1.68
CA ILE A 91 19.93 5.65 1.33
C ILE A 91 19.66 6.85 2.24
N PRO A 92 19.26 8.02 1.69
CA PRO A 92 18.84 9.15 2.51
C PRO A 92 17.60 8.84 3.35
N ILE A 93 17.62 9.17 4.64
CA ILE A 93 16.46 8.99 5.54
C ILE A 93 15.25 9.81 5.08
N ASP A 94 15.49 11.00 4.51
CA ASP A 94 14.43 11.90 4.05
C ASP A 94 13.62 11.29 2.91
N PHE A 95 14.28 10.54 2.03
CA PHE A 95 13.61 9.79 0.96
C PHE A 95 12.69 8.71 1.53
N VAL A 96 13.19 7.93 2.51
CA VAL A 96 12.39 6.89 3.18
C VAL A 96 11.18 7.49 3.90
N ARG A 97 11.35 8.64 4.57
CA ARG A 97 10.26 9.34 5.25
C ARG A 97 9.17 9.80 4.28
N GLN A 98 9.56 10.35 3.15
CA GLN A 98 8.62 10.78 2.11
C GLN A 98 7.88 9.59 1.49
N GLU A 99 8.60 8.54 1.13
CA GLU A 99 8.04 7.40 0.41
C GLU A 99 7.08 6.57 1.27
N LEU A 100 7.46 6.31 2.53
CA LEU A 100 6.66 5.53 3.47
C LEU A 100 5.64 6.36 4.27
N HIS A 101 5.51 7.65 3.94
CA HIS A 101 4.63 8.60 4.62
C HIS A 101 4.82 8.60 6.15
N LEU A 102 6.08 8.52 6.59
CA LEU A 102 6.44 8.56 8.01
C LEU A 102 6.41 10.02 8.47
N LYS A 103 5.28 10.42 9.09
CA LYS A 103 5.07 11.76 9.62
C LYS A 103 4.87 11.71 11.13
N GLY A 104 5.35 12.74 11.83
CA GLY A 104 5.15 12.91 13.26
C GLY A 104 5.80 11.81 14.11
N GLU A 105 5.26 11.62 15.31
CA GLU A 105 5.80 10.71 16.33
C GLU A 105 5.73 9.24 15.91
N GLU A 106 4.67 8.82 15.21
CA GLU A 106 4.49 7.44 14.74
C GLU A 106 5.58 7.02 13.75
N GLY A 107 5.97 7.94 12.85
CA GLY A 107 7.04 7.71 11.90
C GLY A 107 8.40 7.52 12.57
N GLU A 108 8.70 8.33 13.59
CA GLU A 108 9.93 8.21 14.37
C GLU A 108 9.95 6.93 15.21
N LYS A 109 8.81 6.55 15.82
CA LYS A 109 8.68 5.26 16.53
C LYS A 109 8.99 4.10 15.60
N PHE A 110 8.39 4.08 14.40
CA PHE A 110 8.65 3.05 13.41
C PHE A 110 10.13 2.96 13.01
N ILE A 111 10.80 4.11 12.82
CA ILE A 111 12.23 4.16 12.50
C ILE A 111 13.10 3.65 13.66
N ASN A 112 12.73 3.94 14.90
CA ASN A 112 13.45 3.48 16.08
C ASN A 112 13.23 1.98 16.37
N GLU A 113 12.05 1.44 16.05
CA GLU A 113 11.70 0.03 16.20
C GLU A 113 12.26 -0.83 15.05
N CYS A 114 12.34 -0.27 13.85
CA CYS A 114 13.05 -0.91 12.76
C CYS A 114 14.54 -0.82 13.07
N GLY A 115 15.25 -1.96 13.13
CA GLY A 115 16.70 -2.03 13.37
C GLY A 115 17.58 -1.39 12.28
N ILE A 116 17.33 -0.11 11.98
CA ILE A 116 17.98 0.68 10.94
C ILE A 116 19.31 1.19 11.47
N VAL A 117 20.38 0.92 10.73
CA VAL A 117 21.72 1.41 11.04
C VAL A 117 21.95 2.73 10.30
N PHE A 118 22.34 3.77 11.02
CA PHE A 118 22.64 5.08 10.43
C PHE A 118 24.15 5.25 10.21
N VAL A 119 24.52 5.69 9.02
CA VAL A 119 25.89 6.15 8.72
C VAL A 119 25.94 7.66 8.88
N GLY A 120 26.66 8.13 9.88
CA GLY A 120 26.90 9.54 10.11
C GLY A 120 28.00 10.07 9.20
N GLY A 121 27.71 11.12 8.42
CA GLY A 121 28.76 11.98 7.86
C GLY A 121 29.48 12.75 8.98
N PRO A 122 30.58 13.47 8.67
CA PRO A 122 31.51 14.06 9.66
C PRO A 122 30.92 15.09 10.66
N LYS A 123 29.61 15.35 10.66
CA LYS A 123 28.89 16.24 11.58
C LYS A 123 27.85 15.54 12.48
N GLY A 124 27.81 14.20 12.53
CA GLY A 124 26.91 13.47 13.44
C GLY A 124 25.42 13.54 13.10
N GLU A 125 25.07 14.07 11.91
CA GLU A 125 23.71 14.10 11.42
C GLU A 125 23.34 12.73 10.84
N ARG A 126 22.25 12.12 11.34
CA ARG A 126 21.69 10.84 10.87
C ARG A 126 21.02 11.02 9.49
N LYS A 127 21.82 11.26 8.45
CA LYS A 127 21.32 11.54 7.10
C LYS A 127 21.18 10.30 6.22
N MET A 128 22.05 9.32 6.40
CA MET A 128 22.13 8.14 5.55
C MET A 128 21.87 6.87 6.35
N ILE A 129 21.05 5.99 5.80
CA ILE A 129 20.83 4.63 6.27
C ILE A 129 21.82 3.71 5.57
N ASP A 130 22.50 2.86 6.34
CA ASP A 130 23.24 1.72 5.79
C ASP A 130 22.26 0.62 5.39
N ALA A 131 22.06 0.44 4.10
CA ALA A 131 21.10 -0.53 3.59
C ALA A 131 21.62 -1.98 3.59
N GLU A 132 22.90 -2.17 3.88
CA GLU A 132 23.56 -3.47 3.94
C GLU A 132 23.64 -3.98 5.38
N ALA A 133 23.95 -3.10 6.34
CA ALA A 133 24.07 -3.44 7.76
C ALA A 133 22.73 -3.44 8.51
N SER A 134 21.65 -2.87 7.94
CA SER A 134 20.34 -2.81 8.60
C SER A 134 19.64 -4.18 8.59
N ASP A 135 19.48 -4.79 9.77
CA ASP A 135 18.61 -5.96 9.96
C ASP A 135 17.17 -5.49 10.21
N LEU A 136 16.39 -5.45 9.14
CA LEU A 136 15.04 -4.88 9.14
C LEU A 136 14.04 -5.87 9.75
N VAL A 137 14.01 -5.91 11.07
CA VAL A 137 12.98 -6.54 11.89
C VAL A 137 12.12 -5.48 12.56
N VAL A 138 10.80 -5.72 12.64
CA VAL A 138 9.92 -4.97 13.55
C VAL A 138 9.80 -5.85 14.78
N SER A 139 10.30 -5.37 15.92
CA SER A 139 9.93 -5.95 17.21
C SER A 139 8.47 -5.60 17.45
N CYS A 140 7.55 -6.44 16.97
CA CYS A 140 6.16 -6.37 17.43
C CYS A 140 6.17 -6.73 18.91
N SER A 141 6.27 -5.71 19.78
CA SER A 141 5.73 -5.81 21.13
C SER A 141 4.24 -6.07 20.96
N SER A 142 3.91 -7.36 21.04
CA SER A 142 2.54 -7.83 21.04
C SER A 142 2.04 -7.58 22.46
N GLU A 143 1.19 -6.57 22.63
CA GLU A 143 0.30 -6.44 23.79
C GLU A 143 -1.14 -6.63 23.34
#